data_AF-Q3T9Q0-F1
#
_entry.id   AF-Q3T9Q0-F1
#
_cell.length_a   1.000
_cell.length_b   1.000
_cell.length_c   1.000
_cell.angle_alpha   90.00
_cell.angle_beta   90.00
_cell.angle_gamma   90.00
#
_symmetry.space_group_name_H-M   'P 1'
#
loop_
_entity.id
_entity.type
_entity.pdbx_description
1 polymer ?
#
loop_
_entity_poly.entity_id
_entity_poly.type
_entity_poly.pdbx_seq_one_letter_code
_entity_poly.pdbx_strand_id
1 'polypeptide(L)'
;RLATSLVEKLSTHHLRDFMDPTMDNTKHILNYLMPIIDQVSPELHDFMQSAEVGTIFALSWLITWFGHVLMDFRHVVRLYDFFLACHPLMPIYFAAVIVLYREQEVLDCDCDMASVHHLLSQIPQDLPYETLISRAGDLFVQFPPSELAREAAAQQEAERTAASTFKDFELASTQQRPDMVLRQRFRGLLRPEARTKDVLTKPRTNRFVKLAVMGLTVALGAAALAVVKSALEWAPKFQLQLFP
;
A
#
# COMPACT_ATOMS: atom_id res chain seq x y z
N ARG A 1 45.70 -3.89 -2.18
CA ARG A 1 45.52 -3.87 -3.65
C ARG A 1 44.46 -4.87 -4.10
N LEU A 2 44.49 -6.13 -3.65
CA LEU A 2 43.45 -7.12 -3.99
C LEU A 2 42.03 -6.71 -3.57
N ALA A 3 41.85 -6.21 -2.34
CA ALA A 3 40.55 -5.74 -1.87
C ALA A 3 39.97 -4.62 -2.76
N THR A 4 40.81 -3.67 -3.19
CA THR A 4 40.41 -2.59 -4.11
C THR A 4 39.91 -3.15 -5.44
N SER A 5 40.63 -4.10 -6.03
CA SER A 5 40.22 -4.71 -7.31
C SER A 5 38.97 -5.58 -7.19
N LEU A 6 38.80 -6.30 -6.07
CA LEU A 6 37.59 -7.08 -5.82
C LEU A 6 36.37 -6.16 -5.64
N VAL A 7 36.51 -5.12 -4.82
CA VAL A 7 35.42 -4.15 -4.59
C VAL A 7 35.10 -3.39 -5.87
N GLU A 8 36.10 -3.00 -6.68
CA GLU A 8 35.87 -2.40 -7.99
C GLU A 8 35.05 -3.32 -8.92
N LYS A 9 35.37 -4.62 -8.95
CA LYS A 9 34.60 -5.60 -9.71
C LYS A 9 33.18 -5.75 -9.15
N LEU A 10 33.01 -5.75 -7.83
CA LEU A 10 31.70 -5.82 -7.19
C LEU A 10 30.85 -4.59 -7.48
N SER A 11 31.42 -3.39 -7.34
CA SER A 11 30.79 -2.10 -7.63
C SER A 11 30.33 -1.98 -9.07
N THR A 12 31.04 -2.60 -10.02
CA THR A 12 30.66 -2.57 -11.45
C THR A 12 29.74 -3.71 -11.86
N HIS A 13 29.47 -4.69 -10.99
CA HIS A 13 28.66 -5.88 -11.31
C HIS A 13 27.52 -6.06 -10.30
N HIS A 14 27.82 -6.59 -9.11
CA HIS A 14 26.79 -6.99 -8.14
C HIS A 14 26.12 -5.80 -7.46
N LEU A 15 26.89 -4.74 -7.20
CA LEU A 15 26.40 -3.54 -6.54
C LEU A 15 26.12 -2.40 -7.51
N ARG A 16 26.26 -2.65 -8.81
CA ARG A 16 26.16 -1.64 -9.87
C ARG A 16 24.86 -0.85 -9.76
N ASP A 17 23.75 -1.57 -9.70
CA ASP A 17 22.40 -0.98 -9.71
C ASP A 17 22.10 -0.19 -8.43
N PHE A 18 22.79 -0.51 -7.32
CA PHE A 18 22.69 0.23 -6.05
C PHE A 18 23.56 1.49 -6.02
N MET A 19 24.50 1.63 -6.94
CA MET A 19 25.43 2.76 -7.04
C MET A 19 25.05 3.74 -8.16
N ASP A 20 23.95 3.48 -8.86
CA ASP A 20 23.42 4.41 -9.86
C ASP A 20 22.98 5.74 -9.24
N PRO A 21 23.00 6.84 -10.02
CA PRO A 21 22.66 8.17 -9.51
C PRO A 21 21.20 8.28 -9.03
N THR A 22 20.32 7.40 -9.50
CA THR A 22 18.95 7.28 -9.02
C THR A 22 18.72 5.91 -8.40
N MET A 23 17.75 5.82 -7.48
CA MET A 23 17.38 4.57 -6.81
C MET A 23 16.36 3.75 -7.61
N ASP A 24 16.09 4.09 -8.87
CA ASP A 24 15.05 3.43 -9.64
C ASP A 24 15.39 1.97 -9.93
N ASN A 25 16.66 1.68 -10.22
CA ASN A 25 17.15 0.31 -10.41
C ASN A 25 17.12 -0.48 -9.10
N THR A 26 17.50 0.13 -7.99
CA THR A 26 17.36 -0.47 -6.65
C THR A 26 15.90 -0.82 -6.34
N LYS A 27 14.97 0.10 -6.61
CA LYS A 27 13.52 -0.16 -6.45
C LYS A 27 13.05 -1.29 -7.35
N HIS A 28 13.53 -1.36 -8.59
CA HIS A 28 13.22 -2.45 -9.50
C HIS A 28 13.66 -3.81 -8.92
N ILE A 29 14.86 -3.89 -8.32
CA ILE A 29 15.33 -5.10 -7.65
C ILE A 29 14.46 -5.43 -6.44
N LEU A 30 14.09 -4.45 -5.62
CA LEU A 30 13.24 -4.66 -4.45
C LEU A 30 11.84 -5.16 -4.84
N ASN A 31 11.33 -4.78 -6.00
CA ASN A 31 10.03 -5.22 -6.50
C ASN A 31 10.00 -6.71 -6.86
N TYR A 32 11.14 -7.42 -6.88
CA TYR A 32 11.15 -8.89 -6.94
C TYR A 32 10.71 -9.55 -5.64
N LEU A 33 10.75 -8.84 -4.50
CA LEU A 33 10.46 -9.42 -3.19
C LEU A 33 9.02 -9.94 -3.09
N MET A 34 8.04 -9.11 -3.49
CA MET A 34 6.62 -9.45 -3.37
C MET A 34 6.21 -10.64 -4.25
N PRO A 35 6.58 -10.72 -5.55
CA PRO A 35 6.36 -11.91 -6.36
C PRO A 35 6.97 -13.18 -5.76
N ILE A 36 8.19 -13.11 -5.23
CA ILE A 36 8.82 -14.28 -4.61
C ILE A 36 8.01 -14.76 -3.39
N ILE A 37 7.52 -13.82 -2.57
CA ILE A 37 6.70 -14.14 -1.39
C ILE A 37 5.36 -14.73 -1.85
N ASP A 38 4.69 -14.14 -2.84
CA ASP A 38 3.41 -14.62 -3.37
C ASP A 38 3.47 -16.08 -3.85
N GLN A 39 4.56 -16.45 -4.51
CA GLN A 39 4.76 -17.82 -5.00
C GLN A 39 4.92 -18.87 -3.88
N VAL A 40 5.38 -18.46 -2.70
CA VAL A 40 5.63 -19.39 -1.57
C VAL A 40 4.51 -19.33 -0.54
N SER A 41 4.06 -18.12 -0.18
CA SER A 41 2.96 -17.85 0.74
C SER A 41 2.11 -16.69 0.22
N PRO A 42 1.02 -16.98 -0.50
CA PRO A 42 0.03 -15.98 -0.90
C PRO A 42 -0.64 -15.30 0.31
N GLU A 43 -0.80 -16.02 1.43
CA GLU A 43 -1.38 -15.47 2.67
C GLU A 43 -0.51 -14.34 3.23
N LEU A 44 0.81 -14.57 3.33
CA LEU A 44 1.75 -13.54 3.77
C LEU A 44 1.81 -12.36 2.79
N HIS A 45 1.79 -12.65 1.48
CA HIS A 45 1.74 -11.64 0.44
C HIS A 45 0.51 -10.72 0.60
N ASP A 46 -0.68 -11.29 0.71
CA ASP A 46 -1.95 -10.55 0.82
C ASP A 46 -2.00 -9.72 2.10
N PHE A 47 -1.48 -10.26 3.21
CA PHE A 47 -1.34 -9.53 4.46
C PHE A 47 -0.41 -8.31 4.30
N MET A 48 0.78 -8.51 3.71
CA MET A 48 1.75 -7.43 3.49
C MET A 48 1.23 -6.38 2.51
N GLN A 49 0.47 -6.77 1.49
CA GLN A 49 -0.22 -5.83 0.60
C GLN A 49 -1.29 -5.03 1.35
N SER A 50 -2.11 -5.70 2.17
CA SER A 50 -3.15 -5.05 2.97
C SER A 50 -2.58 -4.07 4.00
N ALA A 51 -1.40 -4.36 4.54
CA ALA A 51 -0.68 -3.47 5.45
C ALA A 51 0.02 -2.29 4.73
N GLU A 52 0.06 -2.28 3.38
CA GLU A 52 0.72 -1.26 2.56
C GLU A 52 2.21 -1.02 2.94
N VAL A 53 2.90 -2.07 3.42
CA VAL A 53 4.29 -1.93 3.90
C VAL A 53 5.30 -1.66 2.79
N GLY A 54 5.00 -2.11 1.56
CA GLY A 54 5.92 -2.06 0.43
C GLY A 54 7.18 -2.89 0.66
N THR A 55 8.29 -2.52 0.00
CA THR A 55 9.55 -3.30 0.02
C THR A 55 10.75 -2.52 0.53
N ILE A 56 10.54 -1.27 0.97
CA ILE A 56 11.62 -0.36 1.36
C ILE A 56 12.35 -0.80 2.64
N PHE A 57 11.71 -1.57 3.53
CA PHE A 57 12.36 -2.12 4.73
C PHE A 57 13.61 -2.96 4.36
N ALA A 58 13.58 -3.65 3.22
CA ALA A 58 14.67 -4.51 2.76
C ALA A 58 15.78 -3.75 2.01
N LEU A 59 15.59 -2.45 1.72
CA LEU A 59 16.57 -1.63 1.00
C LEU A 59 17.94 -1.67 1.67
N SER A 60 17.97 -1.45 2.99
CA SER A 60 19.21 -1.45 3.77
C SER A 60 19.92 -2.80 3.71
N TRP A 61 19.16 -3.90 3.63
CA TRP A 61 19.70 -5.26 3.58
C TRP A 61 20.44 -5.50 2.28
N LEU A 62 19.83 -5.10 1.16
CA LEU A 62 20.39 -5.32 -0.16
C LEU A 62 21.64 -4.47 -0.40
N ILE A 63 21.59 -3.17 -0.11
CA ILE A 63 22.71 -2.27 -0.43
C ILE A 63 23.94 -2.52 0.45
N THR A 64 23.75 -3.08 1.65
CA THR A 64 24.83 -3.40 2.59
C THR A 64 25.17 -4.89 2.68
N TRP A 65 24.53 -5.73 1.86
CA TRP A 65 24.61 -7.19 1.98
C TRP A 65 24.42 -7.67 3.43
N PHE A 66 23.38 -7.16 4.10
CA PHE A 66 23.00 -7.43 5.50
C PHE A 66 24.04 -7.01 6.55
N GLY A 67 25.16 -6.41 6.16
CA GLY A 67 26.25 -6.03 7.06
C GLY A 67 25.88 -4.96 8.09
N HIS A 68 24.81 -4.17 7.85
CA HIS A 68 24.31 -3.21 8.83
C HIS A 68 23.40 -3.85 9.90
N VAL A 69 22.76 -4.98 9.59
CA VAL A 69 21.70 -5.55 10.42
C VAL A 69 22.18 -6.76 11.24
N LEU A 70 23.18 -7.47 10.71
CA LEU A 70 23.78 -8.61 11.39
C LEU A 70 24.89 -8.14 12.33
N MET A 71 24.79 -8.52 13.61
CA MET A 71 25.78 -8.12 14.63
C MET A 71 27.00 -9.04 14.63
N ASP A 72 26.83 -10.32 14.30
CA ASP A 72 27.95 -11.28 14.23
C ASP A 72 28.64 -11.22 12.86
N PHE A 73 29.88 -10.72 12.87
CA PHE A 73 30.74 -10.63 11.70
C PHE A 73 30.96 -11.97 10.99
N ARG A 74 30.92 -13.10 11.71
CA ARG A 74 31.10 -14.43 11.11
C ARG A 74 29.96 -14.77 10.15
N HIS A 75 28.73 -14.43 10.52
CA HIS A 75 27.56 -14.64 9.65
C HIS A 75 27.60 -13.69 8.45
N VAL A 76 28.04 -12.44 8.64
CA VAL A 76 28.24 -11.49 7.53
C VAL A 76 29.22 -12.05 6.51
N VAL A 77 30.42 -12.46 6.92
CA VAL A 77 31.42 -13.01 5.99
C VAL A 77 30.90 -14.27 5.28
N ARG A 78 30.19 -15.15 6.00
CA ARG A 78 29.57 -16.35 5.42
C ARG A 78 28.53 -16.04 4.34
N LEU A 79 27.77 -14.97 4.50
CA LEU A 79 26.83 -14.48 3.49
C LEU A 79 27.56 -13.83 2.31
N TYR A 80 28.65 -13.12 2.55
CA TYR A 80 29.49 -12.60 1.46
C TYR A 80 30.04 -13.75 0.62
N ASP A 81 30.53 -14.84 1.22
CA ASP A 81 30.97 -16.02 0.47
C ASP A 81 29.85 -16.58 -0.42
N PHE A 82 28.62 -16.63 0.11
CA PHE A 82 27.44 -17.07 -0.63
C PHE A 82 27.10 -16.13 -1.79
N PHE A 83 27.00 -14.82 -1.56
CA PHE A 83 26.66 -13.85 -2.60
C PHE A 83 27.73 -13.73 -3.68
N LEU A 84 29.00 -13.85 -3.33
CA LEU A 84 30.12 -13.85 -4.28
C LEU A 84 30.11 -15.08 -5.20
N ALA A 85 29.59 -16.21 -4.72
CA ALA A 85 29.50 -17.45 -5.48
C ALA A 85 28.23 -17.55 -6.35
N CYS A 86 27.27 -16.64 -6.18
CA CYS A 86 25.92 -16.74 -6.74
C CYS A 86 25.60 -15.62 -7.73
N HIS A 87 24.37 -15.66 -8.28
CA HIS A 87 23.85 -14.60 -9.14
C HIS A 87 23.72 -13.27 -8.36
N PRO A 88 23.92 -12.09 -9.00
CA PRO A 88 23.79 -10.78 -8.34
C PRO A 88 22.47 -10.50 -7.62
N LEU A 89 21.40 -11.18 -8.02
CA LEU A 89 20.07 -11.07 -7.38
C LEU A 89 19.90 -11.98 -6.16
N MET A 90 20.86 -12.85 -5.84
CA MET A 90 20.74 -13.75 -4.68
C MET A 90 20.41 -13.05 -3.35
N PRO A 91 20.90 -11.83 -3.05
CA PRO A 91 20.50 -11.09 -1.86
C PRO A 91 18.97 -10.86 -1.74
N ILE A 92 18.23 -10.70 -2.85
CA ILE A 92 16.77 -10.52 -2.77
C ILE A 92 16.05 -11.82 -2.40
N TYR A 93 16.56 -12.98 -2.86
CA TYR A 93 16.02 -14.29 -2.46
C TYR A 93 16.31 -14.56 -1.00
N PHE A 94 17.51 -14.20 -0.53
CA PHE A 94 17.84 -14.32 0.89
C PHE A 94 16.95 -13.41 1.76
N ALA A 95 16.65 -12.19 1.30
CA ALA A 95 15.68 -11.32 1.96
C ALA A 95 14.28 -11.96 2.01
N ALA A 96 13.80 -12.52 0.90
CA ALA A 96 12.51 -13.22 0.85
C ALA A 96 12.45 -14.39 1.84
N VAL A 97 13.50 -15.19 1.92
CA VAL A 97 13.59 -16.31 2.85
C VAL A 97 13.57 -15.86 4.31
N ILE A 98 14.16 -14.72 4.65
CA ILE A 98 14.06 -14.16 6.01
C ILE A 98 12.62 -13.75 6.32
N VAL A 99 11.94 -13.08 5.39
CA VAL A 99 10.54 -12.66 5.56
C VAL A 99 9.63 -13.89 5.72
N LEU A 100 9.79 -14.89 4.85
CA LEU A 100 9.04 -16.16 4.91
C LEU A 100 9.35 -16.96 6.18
N TYR A 101 10.58 -16.94 6.68
CA TYR A 101 10.92 -17.59 7.94
C TYR A 101 10.17 -16.98 9.13
N ARG A 102 9.89 -15.67 9.06
CA ARG A 102 9.18 -14.91 10.08
C ARG A 102 7.70 -14.69 9.77
N GLU A 103 7.15 -15.48 8.85
CA GLU A 103 5.76 -15.38 8.39
C GLU A 103 4.77 -15.28 9.55
N GLN A 104 4.88 -16.17 10.53
CA GLN A 104 3.95 -16.20 11.67
C GLN A 104 4.03 -14.91 12.51
N GLU A 105 5.24 -14.38 12.73
CA GLU A 105 5.40 -13.11 13.46
C GLU A 105 4.79 -11.93 12.69
N VAL A 106 4.85 -11.96 11.36
CA VAL A 106 4.28 -10.91 10.50
C VAL A 106 2.75 -11.01 10.51
N LEU A 107 2.19 -12.21 10.38
CA LEU A 107 0.74 -12.45 10.38
C LEU A 107 0.09 -12.15 11.74
N ASP A 108 0.83 -12.33 12.84
CA ASP A 108 0.38 -12.00 14.21
C ASP A 108 0.50 -10.49 14.54
N CYS A 109 1.10 -9.70 13.65
CA CYS A 109 1.29 -8.26 13.84
C CYS A 109 0.01 -7.47 13.54
N ASP A 110 -0.06 -6.22 14.01
CA ASP A 110 -1.10 -5.31 13.57
C ASP A 110 -0.97 -5.05 12.06
N CYS A 111 -2.08 -5.16 11.33
CA CYS A 111 -2.12 -5.00 9.87
C CYS A 111 -2.05 -3.52 9.46
N ASP A 112 -0.93 -2.88 9.76
CA ASP A 112 -0.61 -1.51 9.37
C ASP A 112 0.87 -1.38 8.97
N MET A 113 1.16 -0.37 8.14
CA MET A 113 2.49 -0.14 7.59
C MET A 113 3.56 0.02 8.67
N ALA A 114 3.28 0.71 9.77
CA ALA A 114 4.28 1.02 10.79
C ALA A 114 4.66 -0.22 11.59
N SER A 115 3.68 -1.03 11.99
CA SER A 115 3.89 -2.25 12.77
C SER A 115 4.69 -3.29 11.98
N VAL A 116 4.29 -3.57 10.74
CA VAL A 116 4.99 -4.55 9.88
C VAL A 116 6.39 -4.04 9.49
N HIS A 117 6.53 -2.75 9.16
CA HIS A 117 7.83 -2.16 8.86
C HIS A 117 8.78 -2.23 10.06
N HIS A 118 8.28 -1.94 11.28
CA HIS A 118 9.07 -1.99 12.50
C HIS A 118 9.57 -3.41 12.79
N LEU A 119 8.69 -4.40 12.70
CA LEU A 119 9.01 -5.81 12.90
C LEU A 119 10.08 -6.29 11.92
N LEU A 120 9.87 -6.02 10.63
CA LEU A 120 10.78 -6.49 9.59
C LEU A 120 12.13 -5.78 9.67
N SER A 121 12.16 -4.47 9.95
CA SER A 121 13.40 -3.70 10.07
C SER A 121 14.37 -4.25 11.14
N GLN A 122 13.86 -5.02 12.10
CA GLN A 122 14.66 -5.68 13.13
C GLN A 122 14.80 -7.17 12.82
N ILE A 123 15.99 -7.59 12.38
CA ILE A 123 16.27 -9.00 12.12
C ILE A 123 16.75 -9.68 13.43
N PRO A 124 16.13 -10.80 13.85
CA PRO A 124 16.62 -11.62 14.96
C PRO A 124 18.06 -12.09 14.74
N GLN A 125 18.85 -12.18 15.80
CA GLN A 125 20.28 -12.50 15.68
C GLN A 125 20.56 -14.01 15.65
N ASP A 126 19.60 -14.83 16.05
CA ASP A 126 19.67 -16.28 16.18
C ASP A 126 19.00 -17.02 15.01
N LEU A 127 19.04 -16.42 13.82
CA LEU A 127 18.50 -17.05 12.62
C LEU A 127 19.32 -18.28 12.18
N PRO A 128 18.69 -19.33 11.64
CA PRO A 128 19.38 -20.52 11.14
C PRO A 128 20.00 -20.26 9.76
N TYR A 129 21.05 -19.43 9.70
CA TYR A 129 21.62 -18.89 8.44
C TYR A 129 21.94 -19.96 7.38
N GLU A 130 22.54 -21.09 7.76
CA GLU A 130 22.87 -22.16 6.80
C GLU A 130 21.60 -22.72 6.14
N THR A 131 20.54 -22.94 6.90
CA THR A 131 19.23 -23.37 6.38
C THR A 131 18.62 -22.30 5.48
N LEU A 132 18.71 -21.03 5.87
CA LEU A 132 18.18 -19.93 5.06
C LEU A 132 18.97 -19.76 3.74
N ILE A 133 20.29 -19.96 3.76
CA ILE A 133 21.14 -19.96 2.57
C ILE A 133 20.73 -21.08 1.62
N SER A 134 20.52 -22.30 2.12
CA SER A 134 20.03 -23.42 1.30
C SER A 134 18.66 -23.11 0.68
N ARG A 135 17.71 -22.62 1.48
CA ARG A 135 16.38 -22.24 1.00
C ARG A 135 16.42 -21.13 -0.05
N ALA A 136 17.32 -20.16 0.08
CA ALA A 136 17.49 -19.09 -0.90
C ALA A 136 17.96 -19.65 -2.25
N GLY A 137 18.88 -20.63 -2.22
CA GLY A 137 19.29 -21.37 -3.41
C GLY A 137 18.13 -22.16 -4.04
N ASP A 138 17.36 -22.87 -3.23
CA ASP A 138 16.18 -23.63 -3.70
C ASP A 138 15.14 -22.71 -4.36
N LEU A 139 14.91 -21.54 -3.76
CA LEU A 139 13.96 -20.55 -4.24
C LEU A 139 14.41 -19.92 -5.57
N PHE A 140 15.72 -19.67 -5.71
CA PHE A 140 16.32 -19.19 -6.95
C PHE A 140 16.15 -20.20 -8.10
N VAL A 141 16.25 -21.50 -7.81
CA VAL A 141 16.06 -22.55 -8.82
C VAL A 141 14.58 -22.68 -9.20
N GLN A 142 13.68 -22.58 -8.24
CA GLN A 142 12.23 -22.69 -8.46
C GLN A 142 11.66 -21.50 -9.23
N PHE A 143 12.12 -20.28 -8.90
CA PHE A 143 11.61 -19.03 -9.46
C PHE A 143 12.78 -18.21 -10.01
N PRO A 144 13.31 -18.55 -11.19
CA PRO A 144 14.47 -17.85 -11.74
C PRO A 144 14.14 -16.38 -12.07
N PRO A 145 15.14 -15.47 -12.07
CA PRO A 145 14.91 -14.04 -12.29
C PRO A 145 14.17 -13.66 -13.58
N SER A 146 14.30 -14.48 -14.63
CA SER A 146 13.61 -14.26 -15.90
C SER A 146 12.09 -14.35 -15.78
N GLU A 147 11.60 -15.23 -14.91
CA GLU A 147 10.16 -15.41 -14.67
C GLU A 147 9.64 -14.32 -13.75
N LEU A 148 10.38 -14.01 -12.68
CA LEU A 148 10.05 -12.93 -11.76
C LEU A 148 10.02 -11.55 -12.44
N ALA A 149 10.89 -11.30 -13.42
CA ALA A 149 10.88 -10.06 -14.20
C ALA A 149 9.57 -9.85 -14.96
N ARG A 150 8.97 -10.93 -15.46
CA ARG A 150 7.67 -10.86 -16.13
C ARG A 150 6.54 -10.55 -15.15
N GLU A 151 6.55 -11.19 -13.98
CA GLU A 151 5.53 -10.99 -12.95
C GLU A 151 5.61 -9.61 -12.30
N ALA A 152 6.81 -9.17 -11.92
CA ALA A 152 7.04 -7.84 -11.37
C ALA A 152 6.66 -6.72 -12.37
N ALA A 153 6.91 -6.93 -13.67
CA ALA A 153 6.46 -6.00 -14.70
C ALA A 153 4.92 -5.95 -14.80
N ALA A 154 4.26 -7.12 -14.79
CA ALA A 154 2.80 -7.19 -14.86
C ALA A 154 2.11 -6.51 -13.65
N GLN A 155 2.65 -6.69 -12.44
CA GLN A 155 2.15 -6.03 -11.23
C GLN A 155 2.30 -4.50 -11.31
N GLN A 156 3.48 -4.02 -11.73
CA GLN A 156 3.72 -2.57 -11.91
C GLN A 156 2.83 -1.94 -12.98
N GLU A 157 2.57 -2.65 -14.07
CA GLU A 157 1.64 -2.19 -15.12
C GLU A 157 0.21 -2.07 -14.57
N ALA A 158 -0.26 -3.07 -13.82
CA ALA A 158 -1.58 -3.05 -13.21
C ALA A 158 -1.76 -1.86 -12.24
N GLU A 159 -0.77 -1.60 -11.39
CA GLU A 159 -0.77 -0.45 -10.47
C GLU A 159 -0.76 0.89 -11.22
N ARG A 160 0.05 1.02 -12.27
CA ARG A 160 0.10 2.24 -13.10
C ARG A 160 -1.21 2.49 -13.81
N THR A 161 -1.85 1.45 -14.36
CA THR A 161 -3.17 1.55 -14.99
C THR A 161 -4.24 1.95 -13.98
N ALA A 162 -4.23 1.37 -12.78
CA ALA A 162 -5.16 1.74 -11.71
C ALA A 162 -4.98 3.21 -11.29
N ALA A 163 -3.74 3.66 -11.08
CA ALA A 163 -3.43 5.04 -10.70
C ALA A 163 -3.80 6.06 -11.81
N SER A 164 -3.58 5.71 -13.08
CA SER A 164 -4.02 6.54 -14.22
C SER A 164 -5.54 6.64 -14.27
N THR A 165 -6.24 5.51 -14.14
CA THR A 165 -7.71 5.46 -14.17
C THR A 165 -8.31 6.30 -13.05
N PHE A 166 -7.72 6.27 -11.85
CA PHE A 166 -8.15 7.11 -10.74
C PHE A 166 -7.95 8.61 -11.04
N LYS A 167 -6.79 9.00 -11.57
CA LYS A 167 -6.54 10.39 -11.98
C LYS A 167 -7.50 10.86 -13.07
N ASP A 168 -7.77 10.00 -14.05
CA ASP A 168 -8.74 10.29 -15.12
C ASP A 168 -10.15 10.46 -14.56
N PHE A 169 -10.53 9.63 -13.57
CA PHE A 169 -11.81 9.76 -12.87
C PHE A 169 -11.87 11.05 -12.03
N GLU A 170 -10.81 11.40 -11.31
CA GLU A 170 -10.72 12.64 -10.54
C GLU A 170 -10.84 13.87 -11.44
N LEU A 171 -10.14 13.87 -12.58
CA LEU A 171 -10.25 14.91 -13.61
C LEU A 171 -11.66 14.97 -14.21
N ALA A 172 -12.30 13.83 -14.48
CA ALA A 172 -13.68 13.80 -14.96
C ALA A 172 -14.66 14.35 -13.91
N SER A 173 -14.46 14.01 -12.63
CA SER A 173 -15.30 14.46 -11.52
C SER A 173 -15.21 15.96 -11.27
N THR A 174 -14.00 16.54 -11.39
CA THR A 174 -13.77 17.99 -11.25
C THR A 174 -14.33 18.79 -12.43
N GLN A 175 -14.39 18.19 -13.63
CA GLN A 175 -15.05 18.78 -14.79
C GLN A 175 -16.57 18.60 -14.79
N GLN A 176 -17.09 17.70 -13.98
CA GLN A 176 -18.53 17.44 -13.88
C GLN A 176 -19.21 18.60 -13.12
N ARG A 177 -19.95 19.46 -13.83
CA ARG A 177 -20.79 20.47 -13.16
C ARG A 177 -21.97 19.78 -12.47
N PRO A 178 -22.06 19.75 -11.13
CA PRO A 178 -23.14 19.06 -10.40
C PRO A 178 -24.54 19.57 -10.80
N ASP A 179 -24.62 20.83 -11.23
CA ASP A 179 -25.81 21.46 -11.75
C ASP A 179 -26.39 20.76 -12.98
N MET A 180 -25.56 20.19 -13.86
CA MET A 180 -26.05 19.56 -15.09
C MET A 180 -26.79 18.24 -14.81
N VAL A 181 -26.28 17.44 -13.87
CA VAL A 181 -26.91 16.19 -13.45
C VAL A 181 -28.22 16.47 -12.70
N LEU A 182 -28.21 17.46 -11.80
CA LEU A 182 -29.41 17.90 -11.10
C LEU A 182 -30.45 18.49 -12.06
N ARG A 183 -30.03 19.28 -13.05
CA ARG A 183 -30.90 19.90 -14.06
C ARG A 183 -31.44 18.89 -15.07
N GLN A 184 -30.70 17.82 -15.38
CA GLN A 184 -31.21 16.67 -16.14
C GLN A 184 -32.27 15.89 -15.35
N ARG A 185 -32.04 15.61 -14.06
CA ARG A 185 -33.04 14.97 -13.19
C ARG A 185 -34.30 15.84 -13.03
N PHE A 186 -34.13 17.16 -12.89
CA PHE A 186 -35.24 18.11 -12.84
C PHE A 186 -35.98 18.21 -14.18
N ARG A 187 -35.27 18.14 -15.33
CA ARG A 187 -35.90 18.05 -16.66
C ARG A 187 -36.65 16.72 -16.87
N GLY A 188 -36.16 15.62 -16.30
CA GLY A 188 -36.87 14.34 -16.30
C GLY A 188 -38.18 14.41 -15.52
N LEU A 189 -38.18 15.09 -14.37
CA LEU A 189 -39.37 15.37 -13.57
C LEU A 189 -40.34 16.37 -14.23
N LEU A 190 -39.84 17.27 -15.09
CA LEU A 190 -40.62 18.30 -15.78
C LEU A 190 -41.02 17.95 -17.21
N ARG A 191 -40.66 16.77 -17.72
CA ARG A 191 -41.04 16.34 -19.07
C ARG A 191 -42.53 15.96 -19.04
N PRO A 192 -43.42 16.74 -19.68
CA PRO A 192 -44.82 16.34 -19.81
C PRO A 192 -44.86 15.21 -20.84
N GLU A 193 -45.36 14.04 -20.46
CA GLU A 193 -45.75 13.01 -21.41
C GLU A 193 -46.83 13.57 -22.34
N ALA A 194 -46.45 13.86 -23.59
CA ALA A 194 -47.39 14.21 -24.63
C ALA A 194 -47.83 12.95 -25.39
N ARG A 195 -48.95 12.37 -24.94
CA ARG A 195 -49.97 11.53 -25.63
C ARG A 195 -50.59 10.63 -24.54
N THR A 196 -51.89 10.62 -24.24
CA THR A 196 -53.08 10.73 -25.11
C THR A 196 -54.32 11.04 -24.25
N LYS A 197 -55.18 11.92 -24.78
CA LYS A 197 -56.64 12.13 -24.58
C LYS A 197 -57.39 11.66 -23.32
N ASP A 198 -58.12 12.64 -22.79
CA ASP A 198 -59.48 12.62 -22.20
C ASP A 198 -59.71 12.32 -20.70
N VAL A 199 -60.64 13.13 -20.19
CA VAL A 199 -61.48 13.02 -18.98
C VAL A 199 -60.98 13.64 -17.66
N LEU A 200 -61.47 14.87 -17.42
CA LEU A 200 -62.13 15.36 -16.20
C LEU A 200 -61.64 14.80 -14.85
N THR A 201 -60.96 15.62 -14.04
CA THR A 201 -61.44 16.11 -12.73
C THR A 201 -60.38 16.99 -12.05
N LYS A 202 -60.86 18.06 -11.42
CA LYS A 202 -60.13 19.13 -10.71
C LYS A 202 -59.33 18.59 -9.51
N PRO A 203 -58.03 18.94 -9.31
CA PRO A 203 -57.32 18.52 -8.11
C PRO A 203 -57.64 19.46 -6.94
N ARG A 204 -58.15 18.87 -5.87
CA ARG A 204 -58.41 19.48 -4.58
C ARG A 204 -57.08 19.64 -3.84
N THR A 205 -56.70 20.88 -3.53
CA THR A 205 -55.50 21.25 -2.79
C THR A 205 -55.59 20.81 -1.32
N ASN A 206 -54.86 19.77 -0.95
CA ASN A 206 -54.87 19.25 0.42
C ASN A 206 -53.87 19.99 1.33
N ARG A 207 -54.41 20.78 2.27
CA ARG A 207 -53.69 21.53 3.31
C ARG A 207 -52.72 20.68 4.16
N PHE A 208 -52.94 19.38 4.25
CA PHE A 208 -52.10 18.45 5.03
C PHE A 208 -50.69 18.28 4.47
N VAL A 209 -50.49 18.38 3.16
CA VAL A 209 -49.15 18.27 2.55
C VAL A 209 -48.28 19.47 2.92
N LYS A 210 -48.87 20.67 3.00
CA LYS A 210 -48.14 21.87 3.44
C LYS A 210 -47.76 21.82 4.93
N LEU A 211 -48.61 21.23 5.77
CA LEU A 211 -48.33 21.04 7.20
C LEU A 211 -47.22 20.00 7.44
N ALA A 212 -47.22 18.90 6.69
CA ALA A 212 -46.17 17.88 6.78
C ALA A 212 -44.78 18.44 6.40
N VAL A 213 -44.71 19.27 5.35
CA VAL A 213 -43.46 19.90 4.92
C VAL A 213 -42.95 20.95 5.93
N MET A 214 -43.83 21.70 6.60
CA MET A 214 -43.43 22.60 7.69
C MET A 214 -42.99 21.85 8.96
N GLY A 215 -43.58 20.69 9.26
CA GLY A 215 -43.16 19.89 10.42
C GLY A 215 -41.73 19.35 10.29
N LEU A 216 -41.33 18.96 9.08
CA LEU A 216 -40.03 18.33 8.83
C LEU A 216 -38.86 19.32 8.89
N THR A 217 -39.07 20.59 8.51
CA THR A 217 -38.05 21.64 8.59
C THR A 217 -37.80 22.11 10.03
N VAL A 218 -38.84 22.16 10.87
CA VAL A 218 -38.71 22.54 12.28
C VAL A 218 -37.97 21.47 13.08
N ALA A 219 -38.23 20.17 12.81
CA ALA A 219 -37.56 19.07 13.50
C ALA A 219 -36.04 19.02 13.21
N LEU A 220 -35.63 19.22 11.95
CA LEU A 220 -34.21 19.28 11.59
C LEU A 220 -33.50 20.49 12.20
N GLY A 221 -34.15 21.64 12.25
CA GLY A 221 -33.60 22.85 12.88
C GLY A 221 -33.34 22.67 14.38
N ALA A 222 -34.25 22.01 15.10
CA ALA A 222 -34.10 21.74 16.53
C ALA A 222 -32.95 20.74 16.81
N ALA A 223 -32.80 19.69 15.98
CA ALA A 223 -31.73 18.72 16.12
C ALA A 223 -30.34 19.34 15.91
N ALA A 224 -30.19 20.18 14.88
CA ALA A 224 -28.93 20.88 14.63
C ALA A 224 -28.52 21.80 15.79
N LEU A 225 -29.50 22.51 16.39
CA LEU A 225 -29.25 23.43 17.50
C LEU A 225 -28.90 22.69 18.80
N ALA A 226 -29.45 21.50 19.02
CA ALA A 226 -29.11 20.64 20.16
C ALA A 226 -27.68 20.06 20.05
N VAL A 227 -27.24 19.70 18.84
CA VAL A 227 -25.87 19.23 18.59
C VAL A 227 -24.86 20.37 18.79
N VAL A 228 -25.14 21.57 18.29
CA VAL A 228 -24.28 22.75 18.51
C VAL A 228 -24.21 23.12 19.99
N LYS A 229 -25.32 23.04 20.72
CA LYS A 229 -25.33 23.31 22.17
C LYS A 229 -24.55 22.26 22.96
N SER A 230 -24.65 20.98 22.59
CA SER A 230 -23.84 19.90 23.19
C SER A 230 -22.35 20.05 22.90
N ALA A 231 -21.99 20.50 21.69
CA ALA A 231 -20.60 20.79 21.32
C ALA A 231 -20.02 21.99 22.10
N LEU A 232 -20.85 22.99 22.42
CA LEU A 232 -20.41 24.17 23.17
C LEU A 232 -20.23 23.90 24.67
N GLU A 233 -20.98 22.97 25.27
CA GLU A 233 -20.83 22.57 26.68
C GLU A 233 -19.53 21.79 26.96
N TRP A 234 -18.92 21.18 25.94
CA TRP A 234 -17.61 20.50 26.05
C TRP A 234 -16.41 21.47 25.96
N ALA A 235 -16.65 22.75 25.65
CA ALA A 235 -15.59 23.68 25.27
C ALA A 235 -14.82 24.42 26.40
N PRO A 236 -15.22 24.46 27.70
CA PRO A 236 -14.39 25.12 28.71
C PRO A 236 -13.98 24.20 29.86
N LYS A 237 -13.19 23.14 29.59
CA LYS A 237 -12.32 22.49 30.61
C LYS A 237 -10.92 22.08 30.12
N PHE A 238 -10.56 22.36 28.85
CA PHE A 238 -9.28 21.95 28.28
C PHE A 238 -8.11 22.93 28.45
N GLN A 239 -8.27 24.06 29.17
CA GLN A 239 -7.22 25.09 29.29
C GLN A 239 -6.58 25.28 30.68
N LEU A 240 -6.71 24.33 31.62
CA LEU A 240 -6.09 24.47 32.96
C LEU A 240 -5.26 23.27 33.48
N GLN A 241 -4.80 22.36 32.61
CA GLN A 241 -3.94 21.23 33.05
C GLN A 241 -2.71 20.94 32.17
N LEU A 242 -2.32 21.86 31.30
CA LEU A 242 -1.01 21.79 30.64
C LEU A 242 -0.21 22.99 31.15
N PHE A 243 0.97 22.70 31.71
CA PHE A 243 1.95 23.60 32.37
C PHE A 243 1.80 23.74 33.91
N PRO A 244 2.57 22.96 34.70
CA PRO A 244 3.18 23.51 35.91
C PRO A 244 4.28 24.52 35.57
#